data_AF-A0A7I8C0P3-F1
#
_entry.id   AF-A0A7I8C0P3-F1
#
_cell.length_a   1.000
_cell.length_b   1.000
_cell.length_c   1.000
_cell.angle_alpha   90.00
_cell.angle_beta   90.00
_cell.angle_gamma   90.00
#
_symmetry.space_group_name_H-M   'P 1'
#
loop_
_entity.id
_entity.type
_entity.pdbx_description
1 polymer ?
#
loop_
_entity_poly.entity_id
_entity_poly.type
_entity_poly.pdbx_seq_one_letter_code
_entity_poly.pdbx_strand_id
1 'polypeptide(L)'
;MALDLTQAADMFTQSISSTVKTVTGSDVRLIAGFSQTQLQALAQQSALVAGMIEVNAFTAAERMFYLDGLDQMARGFVNTFVQIVEVEIEKIYNAVVKAIYDSIGTLAGVKLAVPGAP
;
A
#
# COMPACT_ATOMS: atom_id res chain seq x y z
N MET A 1 28.08 19.07 -0.35
CA MET A 1 26.75 19.71 -0.41
C MET A 1 25.84 18.84 0.44
N ALA A 2 24.94 19.42 1.24
CA ALA A 2 24.01 18.61 2.04
C ALA A 2 22.91 18.04 1.12
N LEU A 3 22.43 16.83 1.40
CA LEU A 3 21.32 16.19 0.71
C LEU A 3 20.07 17.08 0.74
N ASP A 4 19.45 17.30 -0.43
CA ASP A 4 18.11 17.87 -0.51
C ASP A 4 17.09 16.81 -0.11
N LEU A 5 16.51 16.99 1.09
CA LEU A 5 15.58 16.03 1.68
C LEU A 5 14.25 15.94 0.91
N THR A 6 13.83 17.01 0.23
CA THR A 6 12.62 17.00 -0.59
C THR A 6 12.85 16.17 -1.84
N GLN A 7 13.94 16.43 -2.55
CA GLN A 7 14.31 15.65 -3.73
C GLN A 7 14.55 14.17 -3.37
N ALA A 8 15.18 13.90 -2.24
CA ALA A 8 15.39 12.54 -1.75
C ALA A 8 14.06 11.83 -1.44
N ALA A 9 13.10 12.51 -0.79
CA ALA A 9 11.79 11.93 -0.51
C ALA A 9 11.01 11.61 -1.80
N ASP A 10 11.11 12.45 -2.83
CA ASP A 10 10.51 12.17 -4.13
C ASP A 10 11.15 10.94 -4.79
N MET A 11 12.48 10.82 -4.73
CA MET A 11 13.19 9.64 -5.22
C MET A 11 12.74 8.37 -4.49
N PHE A 12 12.62 8.39 -3.16
CA PHE A 12 12.12 7.23 -2.40
C PHE A 12 10.67 6.88 -2.77
N THR A 13 9.79 7.88 -2.92
CA THR A 13 8.41 7.68 -3.35
C THR A 13 8.35 6.96 -4.70
N GLN A 14 9.14 7.42 -5.67
CA GLN A 14 9.22 6.82 -7.00
C GLN A 14 9.80 5.40 -6.95
N SER A 15 10.89 5.20 -6.20
CA SER A 15 11.54 3.90 -6.05
C SER A 15 10.62 2.86 -5.42
N ILE A 16 9.92 3.22 -4.34
CA ILE A 16 8.96 2.33 -3.67
C ILE A 16 7.82 2.00 -4.62
N SER A 17 7.17 3.01 -5.23
CA SER A 17 6.05 2.80 -6.15
C SER A 17 6.45 1.94 -7.36
N SER A 18 7.61 2.21 -7.96
CA SER A 18 8.14 1.41 -9.08
C SER A 18 8.44 -0.02 -8.66
N THR A 19 9.00 -0.23 -7.46
CA THR A 19 9.30 -1.57 -6.96
C THR A 19 8.02 -2.37 -6.79
N VAL A 20 7.00 -1.79 -6.18
CA VAL A 20 5.73 -2.50 -6.04
C VAL A 20 5.11 -2.79 -7.40
N LYS A 21 5.12 -1.83 -8.34
CA LYS A 21 4.63 -2.05 -9.71
C LYS A 21 5.36 -3.20 -10.42
N THR A 22 6.67 -3.32 -10.26
CA THR A 22 7.45 -4.43 -10.81
C THR A 22 7.03 -5.77 -10.22
N VAL A 23 6.72 -5.83 -8.92
CA VAL A 23 6.34 -7.07 -8.24
C VAL A 23 4.90 -7.47 -8.52
N THR A 24 3.97 -6.52 -8.53
CA THR A 24 2.52 -6.80 -8.62
C THR A 24 1.94 -6.60 -10.02
N GLY A 25 2.72 -6.03 -10.94
CA GLY A 25 2.24 -5.58 -12.25
C GLY A 25 1.34 -4.35 -12.20
N SER A 26 1.04 -3.82 -11.01
CA SER A 26 0.06 -2.74 -10.80
C SER A 26 0.64 -1.60 -10.00
N ASP A 27 0.32 -0.36 -10.40
CA ASP A 27 0.70 0.80 -9.61
C ASP A 27 -0.20 0.89 -8.37
N VAL A 28 0.38 0.80 -7.18
CA VAL A 28 -0.34 0.86 -5.90
C VAL A 28 -1.18 2.12 -5.75
N ARG A 29 -0.77 3.22 -6.38
CA ARG A 29 -1.49 4.50 -6.33
C ARG A 29 -2.84 4.46 -7.04
N LEU A 30 -3.06 3.46 -7.88
CA LEU A 30 -4.32 3.25 -8.59
C LEU A 30 -5.30 2.37 -7.80
N ILE A 31 -4.86 1.79 -6.68
CA ILE A 31 -5.70 0.89 -5.89
C ILE A 31 -6.64 1.74 -5.02
N ALA A 32 -7.94 1.48 -5.14
CA ALA A 32 -8.96 2.17 -4.37
C ALA A 32 -8.70 2.00 -2.86
N GLY A 33 -8.72 3.11 -2.10
CA GLY A 33 -8.39 3.08 -0.67
C GLY A 33 -6.90 3.19 -0.34
N PHE A 34 -6.01 3.24 -1.34
CA PHE A 34 -4.58 3.47 -1.11
C PHE A 34 -4.31 4.82 -0.42
N SER A 35 -3.45 4.79 0.61
CA SER A 35 -3.03 5.99 1.34
C SER A 35 -1.73 6.56 0.77
N GLN A 36 -1.85 7.62 -0.04
CA GLN A 36 -0.68 8.38 -0.51
C GLN A 36 0.14 8.95 0.67
N THR A 37 -0.53 9.31 1.76
CA THR A 37 0.12 9.84 2.98
C THR A 37 1.05 8.82 3.63
N GLN A 38 0.69 7.53 3.68
CA GLN A 38 1.55 6.49 4.25
C GLN A 38 2.81 6.28 3.42
N LEU A 39 2.68 6.26 2.09
CA LEU A 39 3.82 6.18 1.18
C LEU A 39 4.75 7.38 1.34
N GLN A 40 4.18 8.60 1.42
CA GLN A 40 4.96 9.82 1.64
C GLN A 40 5.69 9.80 2.99
N ALA A 41 5.04 9.35 4.07
CA ALA A 41 5.67 9.27 5.39
C ALA A 41 6.87 8.30 5.39
N LEU A 42 6.73 7.12 4.77
CA LEU A 42 7.83 6.17 4.60
C LEU A 42 8.98 6.77 3.77
N ALA A 43 8.66 7.48 2.69
CA ALA A 43 9.64 8.10 1.83
C ALA A 43 10.38 9.26 2.52
N GLN A 44 9.67 10.11 3.27
CA GLN A 44 10.25 11.19 4.05
C GLN A 44 11.17 10.67 5.15
N GLN A 45 10.74 9.62 5.87
CA GLN A 45 11.60 9.01 6.90
C GLN A 45 12.86 8.39 6.28
N SER A 46 12.73 7.76 5.11
CA SER A 46 13.88 7.21 4.38
C SER A 46 14.87 8.31 3.96
N ALA A 47 14.35 9.45 3.48
CA ALA A 47 15.16 10.62 3.15
C ALA A 47 15.90 11.21 4.37
N LEU A 48 15.23 11.31 5.51
CA LEU A 48 15.83 11.78 6.76
C LEU A 48 16.98 10.86 7.21
N VAL A 49 16.75 9.55 7.20
CA VAL A 49 17.79 8.56 7.57
C VAL A 49 18.98 8.65 6.60
N ALA A 50 18.72 8.79 5.29
CA ALA A 50 19.77 8.96 4.29
C ALA A 50 20.62 10.23 4.53
N GLY A 51 19.99 11.37 4.80
CA GLY A 51 20.69 12.62 5.09
C GLY A 51 21.54 12.54 6.35
N MET A 52 21.04 11.89 7.40
CA MET A 52 21.81 11.70 8.65
C MET A 52 23.00 10.74 8.47
N ILE A 53 22.87 9.74 7.59
CA ILE A 53 24.00 8.87 7.21
C ILE A 53 25.05 9.66 6.43
N GLU A 54 24.64 10.50 5.47
CA GLU A 54 25.55 11.31 4.65
C GLU A 54 26.48 12.18 5.50
N VAL A 55 25.93 12.85 6.52
CA VAL A 55 26.69 13.75 7.40
C VAL A 55 27.38 13.02 8.55
N ASN A 56 27.38 11.69 8.56
CA ASN A 56 27.93 10.84 9.63
C ASN A 56 27.40 11.19 11.03
N ALA A 57 26.12 11.56 11.13
CA ALA A 57 25.50 11.95 12.40
C ALA A 57 25.15 10.76 13.31
N PHE A 58 25.17 9.52 12.79
CA PHE A 58 24.86 8.32 13.55
C PHE A 58 26.10 7.56 14.00
N THR A 59 26.07 7.11 15.25
CA THR A 59 26.85 5.95 15.68
C THR A 59 26.41 4.68 14.93
N ALA A 60 27.20 3.61 15.01
CA ALA A 60 26.84 2.33 14.38
C ALA A 60 25.52 1.76 14.92
N ALA A 61 25.29 1.87 16.24
CA ALA A 61 24.07 1.37 16.88
C ALA A 61 22.83 2.17 16.46
N GLU A 62 22.93 3.51 16.42
CA GLU A 62 21.82 4.36 15.97
C GLU A 62 21.48 4.11 14.51
N ARG A 63 22.50 3.92 13.65
CA ARG A 63 22.27 3.59 12.25
C ARG A 63 21.46 2.31 12.10
N MET A 64 21.81 1.25 12.82
CA MET A 64 21.04 0.00 12.80
C MET A 64 19.61 0.21 13.30
N PHE A 65 19.44 0.91 14.42
CA PHE A 65 18.11 1.21 14.98
C PHE A 65 17.20 1.93 13.98
N TYR A 66 17.69 2.96 13.29
CA TYR A 66 16.89 3.68 12.30
C TYR A 66 16.59 2.85 11.05
N LEU A 67 17.52 2.00 10.61
CA LEU A 67 17.29 1.09 9.50
C LEU A 67 16.26 0.01 9.85
N ASP A 68 16.30 -0.55 11.06
CA ASP A 68 15.28 -1.48 11.56
C ASP A 68 13.91 -0.78 11.66
N GLY A 69 13.88 0.48 12.08
CA GLY A 69 12.67 1.30 12.06
C GLY A 69 12.07 1.45 10.65
N LEU A 70 12.90 1.66 9.62
CA LEU A 70 12.44 1.70 8.24
C LEU A 70 11.87 0.35 7.77
N ASP A 71 12.48 -0.78 8.16
CA ASP A 71 11.93 -2.12 7.88
C ASP A 71 10.54 -2.29 8.50
N GLN A 72 10.37 -1.87 9.76
CA GLN A 72 9.07 -1.93 10.43
C GLN A 72 8.01 -1.06 9.74
N MET A 73 8.38 0.16 9.30
CA MET A 73 7.47 1.03 8.54
C MET A 73 7.11 0.42 7.19
N ALA A 74 8.06 -0.21 6.49
CA ALA A 74 7.79 -0.92 5.24
C ALA A 74 6.83 -2.10 5.44
N ARG A 75 6.98 -2.88 6.52
CA ARG A 75 6.02 -3.93 6.89
C ARG A 75 4.63 -3.37 7.17
N GLY A 76 4.55 -2.27 7.91
CA GLY A 76 3.29 -1.59 8.19
C GLY A 76 2.58 -1.15 6.90
N PHE A 77 3.32 -0.53 5.98
CA PHE A 77 2.83 -0.13 4.66
C PHE A 77 2.25 -1.32 3.88
N VAL A 78 2.98 -2.44 3.82
CA VAL A 78 2.51 -3.65 3.12
C VAL A 78 1.28 -4.26 3.80
N ASN A 79 1.20 -4.26 5.13
CA ASN A 79 0.04 -4.79 5.84
C ASN A 79 -1.22 -3.96 5.58
N THR A 80 -1.11 -2.62 5.56
CA THR A 80 -2.23 -1.76 5.14
C THR A 80 -2.64 -2.06 3.70
N PHE A 81 -1.67 -2.26 2.81
CA PHE A 81 -1.95 -2.63 1.44
C PHE A 81 -2.76 -3.95 1.33
N VAL A 82 -2.38 -4.99 2.07
CA VAL A 82 -3.10 -6.27 2.10
C VAL A 82 -4.55 -6.08 2.54
N GLN A 83 -4.79 -5.31 3.61
CA GLN A 83 -6.15 -5.06 4.11
C GLN A 83 -7.03 -4.36 3.07
N ILE A 84 -6.47 -3.41 2.31
CA ILE A 84 -7.19 -2.74 1.23
C ILE A 84 -7.58 -3.75 0.13
N VAL A 85 -6.64 -4.62 -0.26
CA VAL A 85 -6.88 -5.65 -1.27
C VAL A 85 -7.95 -6.65 -0.82
N GLU A 86 -7.96 -7.05 0.45
CA GLU A 86 -8.99 -7.93 1.01
C GLU A 86 -10.40 -7.33 0.87
N VAL A 87 -10.57 -6.04 1.14
CA VAL A 87 -11.86 -5.35 0.96
C VAL A 87 -12.31 -5.35 -0.50
N GLU A 88 -11.39 -5.13 -1.45
CA GLU A 88 -11.73 -5.17 -2.88
C GLU A 88 -12.08 -6.59 -3.34
N ILE A 89 -11.40 -7.62 -2.83
CA ILE A 89 -11.75 -9.02 -3.08
C ILE A 89 -13.16 -9.33 -2.57
N GLU A 90 -13.52 -8.85 -1.38
CA GLU A 90 -14.85 -9.04 -0.80
C GLU A 90 -15.94 -8.38 -1.67
N LYS A 91 -15.70 -7.16 -2.17
CA LYS A 91 -16.63 -6.49 -3.10
C LYS A 91 -16.82 -7.28 -4.39
N ILE A 92 -15.74 -7.81 -4.97
CA ILE A 92 -15.79 -8.64 -6.18
C ILE A 92 -16.61 -9.90 -5.90
N TYR A 93 -16.34 -10.58 -4.78
CA TYR A 93 -17.09 -11.76 -4.37
C TYR A 93 -18.60 -11.46 -4.26
N ASN A 94 -18.97 -10.41 -3.54
CA ASN A 94 -20.37 -10.01 -3.37
C ASN A 94 -21.05 -9.67 -4.71
N ALA A 95 -20.34 -9.00 -5.63
CA ALA A 95 -20.85 -8.69 -6.96
C ALA A 95 -21.11 -9.96 -7.80
N VAL A 96 -20.21 -10.94 -7.75
CA VAL A 96 -20.37 -12.23 -8.44
C VAL A 96 -21.56 -13.01 -7.86
N VAL A 97 -21.65 -13.12 -6.54
CA VAL A 97 -22.80 -13.77 -5.87
C VAL A 97 -24.11 -13.12 -6.28
N LYS A 98 -24.17 -11.79 -6.26
CA LYS A 98 -25.35 -11.04 -6.71
C LYS A 98 -25.71 -11.37 -8.16
N ALA A 99 -24.75 -11.33 -9.07
CA ALA A 99 -24.99 -11.63 -10.49
C ALA A 99 -25.53 -13.04 -10.72
N ILE A 100 -25.04 -14.04 -9.97
CA ILE A 100 -25.54 -15.42 -10.02
C ILE A 100 -27.01 -15.47 -9.57
N TYR A 101 -27.32 -14.89 -8.41
CA TYR A 101 -28.68 -14.92 -7.85
C TYR A 101 -29.69 -14.15 -8.73
N ASP A 102 -29.30 -13.00 -9.27
CA ASP A 102 -30.12 -12.24 -10.21
C ASP A 102 -30.41 -13.06 -11.48
N SER A 103 -29.41 -13.80 -11.98
CA SER A 103 -29.56 -14.68 -13.15
C SER A 103 -30.52 -15.84 -12.87
N ILE A 104 -30.39 -16.49 -11.70
CA ILE A 104 -31.32 -17.56 -11.29
C ILE A 104 -32.74 -16.99 -11.14
N GLY A 105 -32.90 -15.84 -10.48
CA GLY A 105 -34.21 -15.23 -10.30
C GLY A 105 -34.89 -14.90 -11.62
N THR A 106 -34.13 -14.39 -12.59
CA THR A 106 -34.61 -14.12 -13.95
C THR A 106 -35.06 -15.39 -14.67
N LEU A 107 -34.25 -16.46 -14.62
CA LEU A 107 -34.55 -17.72 -15.32
C LEU A 107 -35.68 -18.52 -14.68
N ALA A 108 -35.76 -18.53 -13.35
CA ALA A 108 -36.75 -19.30 -12.60
C ALA A 108 -38.05 -18.52 -12.34
N GLY A 109 -38.09 -17.21 -12.65
CA GLY A 109 -39.26 -16.36 -12.39
C GLY A 109 -39.54 -16.15 -10.90
N VAL A 110 -38.51 -16.23 -10.05
CA VAL A 110 -38.62 -16.11 -8.60
C VAL A 110 -37.74 -14.97 -8.09
N LYS A 111 -38.15 -14.31 -7.00
CA LYS A 111 -37.32 -13.33 -6.32
C LYS A 111 -36.51 -14.02 -5.24
N LEU A 112 -35.20 -14.13 -5.44
CA LEU A 112 -34.28 -14.68 -4.45
C LEU A 112 -33.67 -13.56 -3.59
N ALA A 113 -33.49 -13.82 -2.30
CA ALA A 113 -32.68 -12.98 -1.43
C ALA A 113 -31.21 -13.30 -1.66
N VAL A 114 -30.40 -12.28 -1.96
CA VAL A 114 -28.95 -12.43 -2.15
C VAL A 114 -28.28 -12.51 -0.77
N PRO A 115 -27.53 -13.57 -0.45
CA PRO A 115 -26.80 -13.68 0.80
C PRO A 115 -25.71 -12.62 0.93
N GLY A 116 -25.55 -12.02 2.11
CA GLY A 116 -24.46 -11.08 2.39
C GLY A 116 -24.64 -9.67 1.82
N ALA A 117 -25.80 -9.34 1.23
CA ALA A 117 -26.15 -7.95 0.96
C ALA A 117 -26.39 -7.22 2.29
N PRO A 118 -25.76 -6.06 2.54
CA PRO A 118 -26.15 -5.18 3.65
C PRO A 118 -27.59 -4.67 3.49
#